data_AF-A0A2L2LW94-F1
#
_entry.id   AF-A0A2L2LW94-F1
#
_cell.length_a   1.000
_cell.length_b   1.000
_cell.length_c   1.000
_cell.angle_alpha   90.00
_cell.angle_beta   90.00
_cell.angle_gamma   90.00
#
_symmetry.space_group_name_H-M   'P 1'
#
loop_
_entity.id
_entity.type
_entity.pdbx_description
1 polymer ?
#
loop_
_entity_poly.entity_id
_entity_poly.type
_entity_poly.pdbx_seq_one_letter_code
_entity_poly.pdbx_strand_id
1 'polypeptide(L)'
;MLSIYLTDVQQHVQFKDYPGEQPVKFILNFKKIFPSVMELLLPVLPENENLEEMTWESTTADLELFKLLLSGWGVIELRLNALSQFKGKTFADQLVKQAQQKRKDFAKAQQQLQTVELDYLFMHETHALIDAELVEVGEKFYLPILRDLWKGKVSTKVLEAKF
;
A
#
# COMPACT_ATOMS: atom_id res chain seq x y z
N MET A 1 11.96 -8.76 -12.10
CA MET A 1 12.51 -7.50 -11.57
C MET A 1 11.78 -6.35 -12.25
N LEU A 2 11.40 -5.30 -11.53
CA LEU A 2 10.81 -4.11 -12.14
C LEU A 2 11.93 -3.22 -12.68
N SER A 3 11.90 -2.95 -13.99
CA SER A 3 12.80 -2.00 -14.65
C SER A 3 12.12 -0.64 -14.70
N ILE A 4 12.63 0.32 -13.93
CA ILE A 4 11.96 1.60 -13.69
C ILE A 4 12.84 2.75 -14.19
N TYR A 5 12.29 3.60 -15.04
CA TYR A 5 12.91 4.86 -15.43
C TYR A 5 12.43 5.98 -14.51
N LEU A 6 13.37 6.58 -13.77
CA LEU A 6 13.12 7.74 -12.91
C LEU A 6 13.23 9.00 -13.75
N THR A 7 12.09 9.66 -13.96
CA THR A 7 11.95 10.80 -14.87
C THR A 7 12.59 12.08 -14.34
N ASP A 8 12.61 12.25 -13.01
CA ASP A 8 13.16 13.42 -12.32
C ASP A 8 14.69 13.47 -12.31
N VAL A 9 15.33 12.29 -12.31
CA VAL A 9 16.80 12.14 -12.33
C VAL A 9 17.33 11.49 -13.60
N GLN A 10 16.44 11.15 -14.54
CA GLN A 10 16.74 10.52 -15.83
C GLN A 10 17.58 9.25 -15.71
N GLN A 11 17.25 8.40 -14.73
CA GLN A 11 18.03 7.22 -14.39
C GLN A 11 17.19 5.95 -14.43
N HIS A 12 17.74 4.87 -14.98
CA HIS A 12 17.16 3.54 -14.85
C HIS A 12 17.58 2.90 -13.53
N VAL A 13 16.59 2.41 -12.80
CA VAL A 13 16.77 1.64 -11.57
C VAL A 13 16.06 0.29 -11.69
N GLN A 14 16.53 -0.65 -10.90
CA GLN A 14 16.01 -2.01 -10.88
C GLN A 14 15.49 -2.31 -9.48
N PHE A 15 14.21 -2.67 -9.37
CA PHE A 15 13.58 -2.97 -8.08
C PHE A 15 13.20 -4.45 -7.99
N LYS A 16 13.74 -5.14 -6.98
CA LYS A 16 13.53 -6.58 -6.75
C LYS A 16 12.70 -6.90 -5.51
N ASP A 17 12.49 -5.93 -4.63
CA ASP A 17 11.92 -6.18 -3.30
C ASP A 17 10.38 -6.23 -3.35
N TYR A 18 9.84 -7.14 -4.18
CA TYR A 18 8.42 -7.45 -4.26
C TYR A 18 8.21 -8.97 -4.30
N PRO A 19 7.07 -9.48 -3.82
CA PRO A 19 6.78 -10.91 -3.86
C PRO A 19 6.45 -11.40 -5.28
N GLY A 20 7.08 -12.50 -5.68
CA GLY A 20 6.74 -13.26 -6.89
C GLY A 20 7.70 -13.04 -8.08
N GLU A 21 7.56 -13.91 -9.08
CA GLU A 21 8.48 -13.97 -10.23
C GLU A 21 8.02 -13.12 -11.42
N GLN A 22 6.72 -12.77 -11.48
CA GLN A 22 6.10 -12.06 -12.59
C GLN A 22 5.75 -10.61 -12.21
N PRO A 23 6.57 -9.62 -12.61
CA PRO A 23 6.40 -8.23 -12.17
C PRO A 23 5.06 -7.61 -12.59
N VAL A 24 4.62 -7.84 -13.83
CA VAL A 24 3.34 -7.30 -14.34
C VAL A 24 2.16 -7.84 -13.52
N LYS A 25 2.11 -9.16 -13.31
CA LYS A 25 1.05 -9.79 -12.51
C LYS A 25 1.05 -9.28 -11.08
N PHE A 26 2.23 -9.09 -10.50
CA PHE A 26 2.36 -8.49 -9.17
C PHE A 26 1.76 -7.07 -9.14
N ILE A 27 2.17 -6.17 -10.03
CA ILE A 27 1.65 -4.78 -10.09
C ILE A 27 0.13 -4.76 -10.28
N LEU A 28 -0.41 -5.59 -11.17
CA LEU A 28 -1.86 -5.68 -11.41
C LEU A 28 -2.65 -6.17 -10.18
N ASN A 29 -2.09 -7.09 -9.40
CA ASN A 29 -2.71 -7.53 -8.16
C ASN A 29 -2.56 -6.48 -7.06
N PHE A 30 -1.40 -5.84 -6.96
CA PHE A 30 -1.14 -4.82 -5.97
C PHE A 30 -2.03 -3.59 -6.16
N LYS A 31 -2.30 -3.19 -7.41
CA LYS A 31 -3.31 -2.18 -7.77
C LYS A 31 -4.71 -2.47 -7.19
N LYS A 32 -5.11 -3.74 -7.09
CA LYS A 32 -6.43 -4.09 -6.53
C LYS A 32 -6.53 -3.77 -5.04
N ILE A 33 -5.39 -3.72 -4.36
CA ILE A 33 -5.28 -3.37 -2.94
C ILE A 33 -5.07 -1.85 -2.82
N PHE A 34 -4.13 -1.30 -3.59
CA PHE A 34 -3.78 0.12 -3.61
C PHE A 34 -3.91 0.69 -5.01
N PRO A 35 -5.06 1.30 -5.35
CA PRO A 35 -5.28 1.90 -6.65
C PRO A 35 -4.23 2.94 -7.08
N SER A 36 -3.58 3.63 -6.13
CA SER A 36 -2.54 4.63 -6.43
C SER A 36 -1.30 4.06 -7.12
N VAL A 37 -1.09 2.73 -7.10
CA VAL A 37 0.04 2.08 -7.78
C VAL A 37 0.14 2.46 -9.26
N MET A 38 -0.99 2.68 -9.94
CA MET A 38 -0.98 3.11 -11.34
C MET A 38 -0.59 4.57 -11.55
N GLU A 39 -0.71 5.40 -10.51
CA GLU A 39 -0.27 6.79 -10.53
C GLU A 39 1.22 6.88 -10.14
N LEU A 40 1.68 5.99 -9.24
CA LEU A 40 3.06 5.97 -8.74
C LEU A 40 4.05 5.25 -9.69
N LEU A 41 3.58 4.22 -10.40
CA LEU A 41 4.38 3.44 -11.36
C LEU A 41 3.62 3.36 -12.68
N LEU A 42 3.93 4.28 -13.59
CA LEU A 42 3.27 4.34 -14.89
C LEU A 42 3.78 3.21 -15.80
N PRO A 43 2.88 2.40 -16.37
CA PRO A 43 3.26 1.32 -17.27
C PRO A 43 3.77 1.85 -18.62
N VAL A 44 4.92 1.36 -19.08
CA VAL A 44 5.43 1.61 -20.44
C VAL A 44 5.37 0.32 -21.24
N LEU A 45 4.56 0.33 -22.30
CA LEU A 45 4.39 -0.79 -23.21
C LEU A 45 5.58 -0.88 -24.17
N PRO A 46 6.17 -2.06 -24.38
CA PRO A 46 7.20 -2.23 -25.38
C PRO A 46 6.59 -2.21 -26.79
N GLU A 47 7.38 -1.83 -27.79
CA GLU A 47 6.94 -1.70 -29.19
C GLU A 47 6.42 -3.02 -29.79
N ASN A 48 6.92 -4.15 -29.30
CA ASN A 48 6.54 -5.50 -29.73
C ASN A 48 5.32 -6.07 -28.99
N GLU A 49 4.69 -5.28 -28.12
CA GLU A 49 3.55 -5.67 -27.25
C GLU A 49 3.83 -6.87 -26.31
N ASN A 50 5.09 -7.30 -26.18
CA ASN A 50 5.46 -8.39 -25.28
C ASN A 50 5.40 -7.92 -23.82
N LEU A 51 4.34 -8.27 -23.09
CA LEU A 51 4.16 -7.85 -21.70
C LEU A 51 5.28 -8.33 -20.75
N GLU A 52 6.07 -9.33 -21.12
CA GLU A 52 7.24 -9.74 -20.34
C GLU A 52 8.36 -8.70 -20.35
N GLU A 53 8.40 -7.83 -21.37
CA GLU A 53 9.37 -6.75 -21.56
C GLU A 53 8.84 -5.39 -21.07
N MET A 54 7.69 -5.39 -20.40
CA MET A 54 7.08 -4.19 -19.85
C MET A 54 8.02 -3.49 -18.87
N THR A 55 8.10 -2.17 -18.97
CA THR A 55 8.87 -1.32 -18.06
C THR A 55 7.96 -0.32 -17.37
N TRP A 56 8.50 0.46 -16.43
CA TRP A 56 7.73 1.45 -15.67
C TRP A 56 8.44 2.80 -15.64
N GLU A 57 7.65 3.86 -15.55
CA GLU A 57 8.12 5.22 -15.30
C GLU A 57 7.64 5.68 -13.92
N SER A 58 8.49 6.45 -13.24
CA SER A 58 8.18 7.01 -11.93
C SER A 58 9.02 8.27 -11.67
N THR A 59 8.78 8.91 -10.54
CA THR A 59 9.72 9.86 -9.94
C THR A 59 10.40 9.21 -8.73
N THR A 60 11.51 9.76 -8.25
CA THR A 60 12.13 9.28 -7.00
C THR A 60 11.13 9.31 -5.84
N ALA A 61 10.30 10.36 -5.74
CA ALA A 61 9.31 10.50 -4.68
C ALA A 61 8.19 9.45 -4.76
N ASP A 62 7.66 9.21 -5.96
CA ASP A 62 6.59 8.24 -6.18
C ASP A 62 7.06 6.80 -5.96
N LEU A 63 8.29 6.49 -6.38
CA LEU A 63 8.91 5.19 -6.11
C LEU A 63 9.04 4.94 -4.60
N GLU A 64 9.39 5.97 -3.81
CA GLU A 64 9.44 5.84 -2.35
C GLU A 64 8.05 5.63 -1.73
N LEU A 65 7.01 6.30 -2.24
CA LEU A 65 5.63 6.04 -1.80
C LEU A 65 5.18 4.62 -2.15
N PHE A 66 5.53 4.13 -3.34
CA PHE A 66 5.27 2.75 -3.74
C PHE A 66 5.93 1.74 -2.80
N LYS A 67 7.21 1.96 -2.43
CA LYS A 67 7.92 1.12 -1.46
C LYS A 67 7.27 1.16 -0.06
N LEU A 68 6.77 2.32 0.36
CA LEU A 68 6.03 2.46 1.64
C LEU A 68 4.70 1.68 1.63
N LEU A 69 3.96 1.71 0.53
CA LEU A 69 2.75 0.89 0.38
C LEU A 69 3.09 -0.60 0.43
N LEU A 70 4.14 -1.02 -0.29
CA LEU A 70 4.54 -2.41 -0.37
C LEU A 70 4.99 -2.97 0.98
N SER A 71 5.87 -2.25 1.66
CA SER A 71 6.36 -2.63 2.99
C SER A 71 5.24 -2.60 4.03
N GLY A 72 4.37 -1.58 4.01
CA GLY A 72 3.20 -1.49 4.87
C GLY A 72 2.24 -2.66 4.69
N TRP A 73 1.96 -3.06 3.45
CA TRP A 73 1.13 -4.24 3.17
C TRP A 73 1.75 -5.54 3.64
N GLY A 74 3.06 -5.72 3.43
CA GLY A 74 3.76 -6.91 3.95
C GLY A 74 3.59 -7.06 5.46
N VAL A 75 3.63 -5.96 6.22
CA VAL A 75 3.35 -5.99 7.66
C VAL A 75 1.89 -6.33 7.94
N ILE A 76 0.94 -5.76 7.21
CA ILE A 76 -0.49 -6.11 7.34
C ILE A 76 -0.71 -7.61 7.11
N GLU A 77 -0.15 -8.18 6.05
CA GLU A 77 -0.28 -9.61 5.73
C GLU A 77 0.26 -10.49 6.86
N LEU A 78 1.44 -10.18 7.39
CA LEU A 78 2.02 -10.92 8.52
C LEU A 78 1.11 -10.89 9.75
N ARG A 79 0.55 -9.72 10.06
CA ARG A 79 -0.32 -9.55 11.23
C ARG A 79 -1.70 -10.19 11.04
N LEU A 80 -2.28 -10.11 9.84
CA LEU A 80 -3.52 -10.81 9.50
C LEU A 80 -3.34 -12.32 9.49
N ASN A 81 -2.17 -12.83 9.10
CA ASN A 81 -1.85 -14.25 9.19
C ASN A 81 -1.81 -14.71 10.65
N ALA A 82 -1.17 -13.96 11.55
CA ALA A 82 -1.18 -14.24 12.98
C ALA A 82 -2.62 -14.22 13.55
N LEU A 83 -3.40 -13.19 13.19
CA LEU A 83 -4.79 -13.07 13.61
C LEU A 83 -5.67 -14.20 13.08
N SER A 84 -5.41 -14.67 11.86
CA SER A 84 -6.12 -15.80 11.26
C SER A 84 -5.90 -17.10 12.02
N GLN A 85 -4.71 -17.29 12.63
CA GLN A 85 -4.44 -18.43 13.50
C GLN A 85 -5.13 -18.29 14.87
N PHE A 86 -5.28 -17.06 15.35
CA PHE A 86 -5.86 -16.79 16.67
C PHE A 86 -7.41 -16.76 16.66
N LYS A 87 -8.03 -16.05 15.72
CA LYS A 87 -9.49 -15.85 15.63
C LYS A 87 -10.12 -16.38 14.34
N GLY A 88 -9.33 -17.02 13.47
CA GLY A 88 -9.81 -17.63 12.23
C GLY A 88 -9.73 -16.69 11.02
N LYS A 89 -9.55 -17.28 9.83
CA LYS A 89 -9.40 -16.55 8.56
C LYS A 89 -10.58 -15.63 8.25
N THR A 90 -11.81 -16.09 8.47
CA THR A 90 -13.02 -15.29 8.20
C THR A 90 -13.03 -13.99 8.98
N PHE A 91 -12.54 -14.02 10.22
CA PHE A 91 -12.46 -12.83 11.06
C PHE A 91 -11.42 -11.84 10.53
N ALA A 92 -10.22 -12.31 10.18
CA ALA A 92 -9.19 -11.47 9.56
C ALA A 92 -9.67 -10.84 8.24
N ASP A 93 -10.35 -11.62 7.38
CA ASP A 93 -10.94 -11.14 6.12
C ASP A 93 -12.01 -10.06 6.36
N GLN A 94 -12.77 -10.14 7.46
CA GLN A 94 -13.77 -9.14 7.84
C GLN A 94 -13.12 -7.80 8.23
N LEU A 95 -11.99 -7.81 8.94
CA LEU A 95 -11.29 -6.56 9.29
C LEU A 95 -10.83 -5.80 8.03
N VAL A 96 -10.27 -6.52 7.05
CA VAL A 96 -9.86 -5.90 5.78
C VAL A 96 -11.07 -5.30 5.05
N LYS A 97 -12.21 -5.99 5.04
CA LYS A 97 -13.46 -5.48 4.44
C LYS A 97 -13.98 -4.22 5.16
N GLN A 98 -13.89 -4.18 6.49
CA GLN A 98 -14.25 -3.01 7.29
C GLN A 98 -13.35 -1.82 6.94
N ALA A 99 -12.03 -2.02 6.88
CA ALA A 99 -11.09 -0.98 6.49
C ALA A 99 -11.31 -0.49 5.05
N GLN A 100 -11.61 -1.40 4.11
CA GLN A 100 -11.97 -1.03 2.74
C GLN A 100 -13.26 -0.20 2.68
N GLN A 101 -14.25 -0.52 3.52
CA GLN A 101 -15.47 0.28 3.61
C GLN A 101 -15.15 1.67 4.16
N LYS A 102 -14.33 1.77 5.22
CA LYS A 102 -13.90 3.05 5.78
C LYS A 102 -13.14 3.91 4.76
N ARG A 103 -12.26 3.32 3.95
CA ARG A 103 -11.59 3.99 2.82
C ARG A 103 -12.61 4.60 1.85
N LYS A 104 -13.67 3.86 1.49
CA LYS A 104 -14.74 4.36 0.60
C LYS A 104 -15.50 5.50 1.25
N ASP A 105 -15.72 5.46 2.55
CA ASP A 105 -16.42 6.52 3.27
C ASP A 105 -15.58 7.79 3.32
N PHE A 106 -14.26 7.69 3.53
CA PHE A 106 -13.34 8.83 3.39
C PHE A 106 -13.36 9.42 1.97
N ALA A 107 -13.29 8.58 0.93
CA ALA A 107 -13.34 9.05 -0.45
C ALA A 107 -14.64 9.82 -0.78
N LYS A 108 -15.76 9.44 -0.16
CA LYS A 108 -17.04 10.15 -0.32
C LYS A 108 -17.09 11.45 0.48
N ALA A 109 -16.61 11.43 1.72
CA ALA A 109 -16.70 12.57 2.65
C ALA A 109 -15.63 13.64 2.40
N GLN A 110 -14.47 13.25 1.86
CA GLN A 110 -13.28 14.08 1.71
C GLN A 110 -12.79 14.01 0.26
N GLN A 111 -13.55 14.61 -0.66
CA GLN A 111 -13.30 14.52 -2.12
C GLN A 111 -11.95 15.12 -2.55
N GLN A 112 -11.34 15.94 -1.71
CA GLN A 112 -10.03 16.54 -1.94
C GLN A 112 -8.85 15.57 -1.68
N LEU A 113 -9.09 14.41 -1.08
CA LEU A 113 -8.03 13.44 -0.80
C LEU A 113 -7.50 12.80 -2.07
N GLN A 114 -6.18 12.70 -2.16
CA GLN A 114 -5.51 11.99 -3.25
C GLN A 114 -5.66 10.46 -3.08
N THR A 115 -5.53 9.71 -4.18
CA THR A 115 -5.64 8.25 -4.17
C THR A 115 -4.63 7.61 -3.19
N VAL A 116 -3.40 8.13 -3.15
CA VAL A 116 -2.36 7.64 -2.23
C VAL A 116 -2.67 7.94 -0.75
N GLU A 117 -3.35 9.06 -0.46
CA GLU A 117 -3.81 9.39 0.89
C GLU A 117 -4.93 8.46 1.34
N LEU A 118 -5.82 8.07 0.43
CA LEU A 118 -6.86 7.06 0.69
C LEU A 118 -6.24 5.67 0.93
N ASP A 119 -5.18 5.33 0.20
CA ASP A 119 -4.45 4.07 0.36
C ASP A 119 -3.70 4.01 1.70
N TYR A 120 -3.11 5.14 2.12
CA TYR A 120 -2.58 5.30 3.48
C TYR A 120 -3.67 5.11 4.55
N LEU A 121 -4.82 5.79 4.42
CA LEU A 121 -5.92 5.69 5.38
C LEU A 121 -6.48 4.28 5.49
N PHE A 122 -6.46 3.51 4.40
CA PHE A 122 -6.80 2.11 4.42
C PHE A 122 -5.80 1.28 5.25
N MET A 123 -4.49 1.48 5.09
CA MET A 123 -3.50 0.81 5.93
C MET A 123 -3.61 1.23 7.39
N HIS A 124 -3.83 2.52 7.65
CA HIS A 124 -4.02 3.08 8.98
C HIS A 124 -5.20 2.41 9.69
N GLU A 125 -6.37 2.38 9.06
CA GLU A 125 -7.56 1.73 9.62
C GLU A 125 -7.35 0.22 9.82
N THR A 126 -6.72 -0.45 8.85
CA THR A 126 -6.42 -1.89 8.96
C THR A 126 -5.54 -2.17 10.17
N HIS A 127 -4.49 -1.38 10.39
CA HIS A 127 -3.64 -1.51 11.57
C HIS A 127 -4.37 -1.17 12.86
N ALA A 128 -5.23 -0.15 12.88
CA ALA A 128 -6.01 0.20 14.06
C ALA A 128 -6.95 -0.95 14.47
N LEU A 129 -7.63 -1.58 13.50
CA LEU A 129 -8.50 -2.74 13.73
C LEU A 129 -7.70 -3.94 14.25
N ILE A 130 -6.53 -4.23 13.67
CA ILE A 130 -5.67 -5.33 14.13
C ILE A 130 -5.08 -5.02 15.52
N ASP A 131 -4.64 -3.78 15.77
CA ASP A 131 -4.10 -3.33 17.06
C ASP A 131 -5.16 -3.54 18.17
N ALA A 132 -6.42 -3.22 17.90
CA ALA A 132 -7.53 -3.43 18.83
C ALA A 132 -7.77 -4.92 19.19
N GLU A 133 -7.49 -5.83 18.26
CA GLU A 133 -7.66 -7.27 18.49
C GLU A 133 -6.44 -7.90 19.17
N LEU A 134 -5.23 -7.46 18.81
CA LEU A 134 -4.00 -8.03 19.34
C LEU A 134 -3.58 -7.42 20.69
N VAL A 135 -4.18 -6.30 21.11
CA VAL A 135 -3.97 -5.73 22.44
C VAL A 135 -4.32 -6.72 23.55
N GLU A 136 -5.35 -7.55 23.32
CA GLU A 136 -5.84 -8.56 24.27
C GLU A 136 -4.78 -9.62 24.59
N VAL A 137 -3.84 -9.82 23.68
CA VAL A 137 -2.73 -10.79 23.80
C VAL A 137 -1.37 -10.13 24.05
N GLY A 138 -1.36 -8.83 24.36
CA GLY A 138 -0.16 -8.10 24.78
C GLY A 138 0.74 -7.61 23.64
N GLU A 139 0.26 -7.64 22.40
CA GLU A 139 1.02 -7.10 21.26
C GLU A 139 1.09 -5.57 21.29
N LYS A 140 2.21 -5.04 20.79
CA LYS A 140 2.41 -3.59 20.68
C LYS A 140 1.63 -3.02 19.49
N PHE A 141 1.15 -1.79 19.64
CA PHE A 141 0.51 -1.07 18.55
C PHE A 141 1.51 -0.75 17.45
N TYR A 142 1.13 -1.06 16.21
CA TYR A 142 1.94 -0.73 15.05
C TYR A 142 1.61 0.67 14.52
N LEU A 143 0.42 1.19 14.81
CA LEU A 143 -0.03 2.49 14.27
C LEU A 143 0.97 3.65 14.49
N PRO A 144 1.67 3.77 15.64
CA PRO A 144 2.71 4.80 15.81
C PRO A 144 3.87 4.65 14.82
N ILE A 145 4.28 3.42 14.49
CA ILE A 145 5.35 3.14 13.52
C ILE A 145 4.88 3.53 12.12
N LEU A 146 3.66 3.16 11.73
CA LEU A 146 3.10 3.58 10.44
C LEU A 146 3.11 5.11 10.30
N ARG A 147 2.70 5.84 11.35
CA ARG A 147 2.70 7.31 11.33
C ARG A 147 4.08 7.91 11.22
N ASP A 148 5.09 7.32 11.87
CA ASP A 148 6.46 7.81 11.76
C ASP A 148 7.01 7.64 10.34
N LEU A 149 6.77 6.46 9.73
CA LEU A 149 7.18 6.16 8.35
C LEU A 149 6.53 7.09 7.30
N TRP A 150 5.28 7.49 7.52
CA TRP A 150 4.52 8.34 6.60
C TRP A 150 4.59 9.83 6.93
N LYS A 151 5.34 10.21 7.98
CA LYS A 151 5.50 11.59 8.39
C LYS A 151 6.14 12.42 7.28
N GLY A 152 5.51 13.54 6.94
CA GLY A 152 5.98 14.42 5.86
C GLY A 152 5.70 13.90 4.45
N LYS A 153 5.07 12.72 4.30
CA LYS A 153 4.59 12.18 3.02
C LYS A 153 3.13 12.52 2.75
N VAL A 154 2.35 12.71 3.81
CA VAL A 154 0.94 13.12 3.78
C VAL A 154 0.71 14.27 4.77
N SER A 155 -0.41 14.98 4.63
CA SER A 155 -0.79 16.04 5.57
C SER A 155 -1.02 15.49 6.98
N THR A 156 -0.86 16.32 8.02
CA THR A 156 -1.08 15.90 9.42
C THR A 156 -2.51 15.40 9.67
N LYS A 157 -3.51 15.96 8.99
CA LYS A 157 -4.91 15.51 9.09
C LYS A 157 -5.06 14.07 8.60
N VAL A 158 -4.45 13.76 7.46
CA VAL A 158 -4.42 12.41 6.88
C VAL A 158 -3.62 11.47 7.77
N LEU A 159 -2.42 11.88 8.20
CA LEU A 159 -1.53 11.09 9.07
C LEU A 159 -2.23 10.62 10.36
N GLU A 160 -3.04 11.50 10.95
CA GLU A 160 -3.79 11.21 12.18
C GLU A 160 -5.17 10.60 11.92
N ALA A 161 -5.59 10.49 10.66
CA ALA A 161 -6.95 10.13 10.23
C ALA A 161 -8.05 10.97 10.91
N LYS A 162 -7.79 12.28 11.09
CA LYS A 162 -8.70 13.24 11.74
C LYS A 162 -9.24 14.24 10.73
N PHE A 163 -10.53 14.10 10.42
CA PHE A 163 -11.27 14.92 9.46
C PHE A 163 -12.49 15.57 10.09
#